data_AF-A0A3R7LWQ0-F1
#
_entry.id   AF-A0A3R7LWQ0-F1
#
_cell.length_a   1.000
_cell.length_b   1.000
_cell.length_c   1.000
_cell.angle_alpha   90.00
_cell.angle_beta   90.00
_cell.angle_gamma   90.00
#
_symmetry.space_group_name_H-M   'P 1'
#
loop_
_entity.id
_entity.type
_entity.pdbx_description
1 polymer ?
#
loop_
_entity_poly.entity_id
_entity_poly.type
_entity_poly.pdbx_seq_one_letter_code
_entity_poly.pdbx_strand_id
1 'polypeptide(L)'
;MDTGSDEGEEEKTTTRDLGVRLPAAPAGKCSPHLQDKVQRFLNEVRRGNKDYNMMIQNNKEFRNPGIYEKLIDLLQLDEMGTNYPLDMFDPHCWGKESYYDEIARVQKEEMDRREKERKDKTKVDIISGTKKPQEEEAKKRKSRFDQGGPSTNILKPMVAPPTLTSVPSGTKATIDAFGGLKKTK
;
A
#
# COMPACT_ATOMS: atom_id res chain seq x y z
N MET A 1 -40.27 35.20 62.22
CA MET A 1 -39.10 35.43 61.35
C MET A 1 -38.90 34.17 60.57
N ASP A 2 -39.08 34.33 59.27
CA ASP A 2 -39.33 33.31 58.27
C ASP A 2 -38.04 32.54 57.93
N THR A 3 -38.15 31.24 57.76
CA THR A 3 -37.04 30.35 57.37
C THR A 3 -36.80 30.51 55.88
N GLY A 4 -35.78 31.29 55.52
CA GLY A 4 -35.36 31.48 54.14
C GLY A 4 -34.85 30.17 53.52
N SER A 5 -35.64 29.67 52.58
CA SER A 5 -35.39 28.48 51.76
C SER A 5 -34.11 28.60 50.94
N ASP A 6 -33.34 27.51 51.00
CA ASP A 6 -32.22 27.14 50.13
C ASP A 6 -32.75 26.87 48.71
N GLU A 7 -32.44 27.76 47.76
CA GLU A 7 -32.64 27.49 46.33
C GLU A 7 -31.28 27.20 45.70
N GLY A 8 -31.04 25.91 45.45
CA GLY A 8 -29.91 25.43 44.68
C GLY A 8 -30.03 25.90 43.23
N GLU A 9 -29.05 26.67 42.78
CA GLU A 9 -28.91 27.07 41.39
C GLU A 9 -28.66 25.83 40.51
N GLU A 10 -29.63 25.49 39.66
CA GLU A 10 -29.50 24.47 38.62
C GLU A 10 -28.47 24.92 37.57
N GLU A 11 -27.29 24.28 37.58
CA GLU A 11 -26.26 24.45 36.56
C GLU A 11 -26.75 23.87 35.21
N LYS A 12 -27.33 24.74 34.38
CA LYS A 12 -27.83 24.39 33.05
C LYS A 12 -26.67 24.17 32.08
N THR A 13 -26.18 22.93 32.00
CA THR A 13 -25.16 22.50 31.03
C THR A 13 -25.73 22.61 29.61
N THR A 14 -25.28 23.62 28.85
CA THR A 14 -25.61 23.77 27.43
C THR A 14 -24.86 22.69 26.63
N THR A 15 -25.49 21.54 26.43
CA THR A 15 -24.99 20.50 25.53
C THR A 15 -25.19 20.94 24.08
N ARG A 16 -24.11 21.22 23.35
CA ARG A 16 -24.16 21.37 21.88
C ARG A 16 -24.72 20.07 21.30
N ASP A 17 -25.81 20.16 20.56
CA ASP A 17 -26.38 19.03 19.84
C ASP A 17 -25.50 18.69 18.65
N LEU A 18 -24.60 17.72 18.85
CA LEU A 18 -23.71 17.18 17.82
C LEU A 18 -24.38 16.00 17.07
N GLY A 19 -25.68 15.75 17.26
CA GLY A 19 -26.39 14.60 16.68
C GLY A 19 -25.93 13.24 17.20
N VAL A 20 -24.97 13.20 18.13
CA VAL A 20 -24.46 11.98 18.76
C VAL A 20 -25.15 11.84 20.12
N ARG A 21 -26.12 10.92 20.20
CA ARG A 21 -26.78 10.57 21.45
C ARG A 21 -25.97 9.48 22.16
N LEU A 22 -25.48 9.78 23.37
CA LEU A 22 -24.83 8.78 24.21
C LEU A 22 -25.81 7.62 24.51
N PRO A 23 -25.32 6.38 24.56
CA PRO A 23 -26.14 5.25 24.99
C PRO A 23 -26.62 5.47 26.43
N ALA A 24 -27.78 4.89 26.78
CA ALA A 24 -28.30 4.93 28.13
C ALA A 24 -27.28 4.32 29.11
N ALA A 25 -27.27 4.83 30.35
CA ALA A 25 -26.39 4.30 31.38
C ALA A 25 -26.61 2.78 31.54
N PRO A 26 -25.55 1.98 31.72
CA PRO A 26 -25.68 0.55 31.88
C PRO A 26 -26.55 0.21 33.09
N ALA A 27 -27.38 -0.83 32.96
CA ALA A 27 -28.23 -1.29 34.05
C ALA A 27 -27.38 -2.05 35.09
N GLY A 28 -27.54 -1.70 36.37
CA GLY A 28 -26.92 -2.39 37.50
C GLY A 28 -25.90 -1.56 38.27
N LYS A 29 -25.50 -2.07 39.45
CA LYS A 29 -24.45 -1.46 40.27
C LYS A 29 -23.10 -2.05 39.87
N CYS A 30 -22.08 -1.20 39.77
CA CYS A 30 -20.70 -1.66 39.54
C CYS A 30 -20.23 -2.53 40.72
N SER A 31 -19.37 -3.52 40.45
CA SER A 31 -18.81 -4.40 41.50
C SER A 31 -18.12 -3.57 42.59
N PRO A 32 -18.42 -3.78 43.89
CA PRO A 32 -17.80 -3.03 44.98
C PRO A 32 -16.27 -3.10 44.95
N HIS A 33 -15.71 -4.28 44.66
CA HIS A 33 -14.26 -4.48 44.56
C HIS A 33 -13.62 -3.62 43.45
N LEU A 34 -14.31 -3.49 42.31
CA LEU A 34 -13.82 -2.66 41.21
C LEU A 34 -13.88 -1.18 41.57
N GLN A 35 -14.98 -0.74 42.20
CA GLN A 35 -15.13 0.64 42.67
C GLN A 35 -14.03 1.01 43.67
N ASP A 36 -13.75 0.16 44.66
CA ASP A 36 -12.69 0.37 45.64
C ASP A 36 -11.32 0.47 44.98
N LYS A 37 -11.04 -0.41 44.00
CA LYS A 37 -9.77 -0.40 43.25
C LYS A 37 -9.60 0.89 42.45
N VAL A 38 -10.63 1.33 41.73
CA VAL A 38 -10.60 2.57 40.96
C VAL A 38 -10.46 3.77 41.90
N GLN A 39 -11.23 3.80 42.98
CA GLN A 39 -11.19 4.87 43.97
C GLN A 39 -9.81 4.98 44.64
N ARG A 40 -9.16 3.85 44.95
CA ARG A 40 -7.79 3.83 45.46
C ARG A 40 -6.82 4.49 44.48
N PHE A 41 -6.84 4.10 43.20
CA PHE A 41 -5.94 4.69 42.20
C PHE A 41 -6.19 6.18 42.01
N LEU A 42 -7.45 6.60 41.94
CA LEU A 42 -7.81 8.01 41.83
C LEU A 42 -7.31 8.81 43.04
N ASN A 43 -7.49 8.30 44.26
CA ASN A 43 -7.03 8.97 45.47
C ASN A 43 -5.50 9.09 45.53
N GLU A 44 -4.76 8.07 45.07
CA GLU A 44 -3.29 8.12 45.00
C GLU A 44 -2.80 9.20 44.01
N VAL A 45 -3.48 9.36 42.86
CA VAL A 45 -3.20 10.44 41.90
C VAL A 45 -3.58 11.80 42.47
N ARG A 46 -4.78 11.93 43.05
CA ARG A 46 -5.31 13.20 43.58
C ARG A 46 -4.47 13.77 44.72
N ARG A 47 -3.86 12.89 45.53
CA ARG A 47 -2.94 13.25 46.61
C ARG A 47 -1.54 13.62 46.13
N GLY A 48 -1.24 13.47 44.83
CA GLY A 48 0.08 13.71 44.25
C GLY A 48 1.12 12.63 44.59
N ASN A 49 0.69 11.49 45.14
CA ASN A 49 1.61 10.43 45.56
C ASN A 49 2.15 9.61 44.37
N LYS A 50 1.40 9.55 43.27
CA LYS A 50 1.75 8.77 42.08
C LYS A 50 1.32 9.48 40.81
N ASP A 51 2.24 9.55 39.87
CA ASP A 51 1.96 9.86 38.46
C ASP A 51 2.16 8.58 37.65
N TYR A 52 1.06 7.92 37.30
CA TYR A 52 1.09 6.68 36.53
C TYR A 52 1.68 6.87 35.13
N ASN A 53 1.45 8.02 34.49
CA ASN A 53 1.98 8.28 33.15
C ASN A 53 3.51 8.37 33.22
N MET A 54 4.03 9.12 34.18
CA MET A 54 5.47 9.21 34.41
C MET A 54 6.09 7.87 34.84
N MET A 55 5.40 7.08 35.67
CA MET A 55 5.84 5.72 36.03
C MET A 55 5.93 4.81 34.80
N ILE A 56 4.95 4.85 33.90
CA ILE A 56 4.94 4.06 32.67
C ILE A 56 6.06 4.51 31.74
N GLN A 57 6.21 5.82 31.49
CA GLN A 57 7.26 6.36 30.62
C GLN A 57 8.68 6.08 31.15
N ASN A 58 8.88 6.09 32.46
CA ASN A 58 10.18 5.78 33.06
C ASN A 58 10.52 4.27 32.99
N ASN A 59 9.53 3.40 32.79
CA ASN A 59 9.76 1.97 32.66
C ASN A 59 10.62 1.69 31.41
N LYS A 60 11.73 0.97 31.60
CA LYS A 60 12.66 0.62 30.52
C LYS A 60 12.00 -0.25 29.44
N GLU A 61 11.08 -1.14 29.84
CA GLU A 61 10.39 -2.03 28.90
C GLU A 61 9.42 -1.24 28.05
N PHE A 62 8.74 -0.24 28.62
CA PHE A 62 7.83 0.63 27.87
C PHE A 62 8.58 1.53 26.87
N ARG A 63 9.82 1.91 27.19
CA ARG A 63 10.71 2.65 26.29
C ARG A 63 11.33 1.80 25.18
N ASN A 64 11.26 0.47 25.28
CA ASN A 64 11.74 -0.42 24.24
C ASN A 64 10.68 -0.49 23.13
N PRO A 65 10.98 -0.07 21.88
CA PRO A 65 10.02 -0.16 20.77
C PRO A 65 9.44 -1.58 20.58
N GLY A 66 10.19 -2.62 20.93
CA GLY A 66 9.74 -4.02 20.86
C GLY A 66 8.64 -4.41 21.86
N ILE A 67 8.21 -3.50 22.76
CA ILE A 67 7.05 -3.74 23.63
C ILE A 67 5.74 -3.72 22.86
N TYR A 68 5.65 -2.98 21.73
CA TYR A 68 4.42 -2.84 20.97
C TYR A 68 3.93 -4.19 20.42
N GLU A 69 4.83 -5.00 19.85
CA GLU A 69 4.52 -6.37 19.41
C GLU A 69 3.87 -7.19 20.53
N LYS A 70 4.45 -7.12 21.74
CA LYS A 70 3.91 -7.85 22.90
C LYS A 70 2.55 -7.32 23.35
N LEU A 71 2.31 -6.02 23.22
CA LEU A 71 1.03 -5.41 23.57
C LEU A 71 -0.05 -5.79 22.55
N ILE A 72 0.29 -5.85 21.27
CA ILE A 72 -0.59 -6.33 20.20
C ILE A 72 -1.00 -7.77 20.51
N ASP A 73 -0.04 -8.65 20.80
CA ASP A 73 -0.29 -10.05 21.16
C ASP A 73 -1.14 -10.20 22.44
N LEU A 74 -0.79 -9.46 23.50
CA LEU A 74 -1.46 -9.55 24.81
C LEU A 74 -2.91 -9.06 24.76
N LEU A 75 -3.15 -7.97 24.04
CA LEU A 75 -4.46 -7.34 23.93
C LEU A 75 -5.28 -7.88 22.74
N GLN A 76 -4.70 -8.80 21.95
CA GLN A 76 -5.31 -9.37 20.76
C GLN A 76 -5.78 -8.28 19.80
N LEU A 77 -4.93 -7.27 19.60
CA LEU A 77 -5.22 -6.16 18.71
C LEU A 77 -4.98 -6.57 17.27
N ASP A 78 -5.88 -6.16 16.40
CA ASP A 78 -5.66 -6.14 14.97
C ASP A 78 -4.89 -4.86 14.63
N GLU A 79 -3.61 -4.99 14.30
CA GLU A 79 -2.71 -3.86 14.01
C GLU A 79 -3.21 -3.03 12.81
N MET A 80 -3.83 -3.70 11.83
CA MET A 80 -4.39 -3.06 10.64
C MET A 80 -5.88 -2.80 10.79
N GLY A 81 -6.45 -3.08 11.96
CA GLY A 81 -7.87 -2.97 12.25
C GLY A 81 -8.39 -1.53 12.20
N THR A 82 -9.70 -1.40 12.09
CA THR A 82 -10.37 -0.10 12.05
C THR A 82 -11.62 -0.09 12.94
N ASN A 83 -11.98 1.11 13.41
CA ASN A 83 -13.25 1.34 14.10
C ASN A 83 -14.39 1.68 13.13
N TYR A 84 -14.11 1.77 11.82
CA TYR A 84 -15.14 1.93 10.80
C TYR A 84 -15.91 0.62 10.58
N PRO A 85 -17.19 0.68 10.21
CA PRO A 85 -17.92 -0.51 9.82
C PRO A 85 -17.34 -1.06 8.51
N LEU A 86 -17.33 -2.38 8.37
CA LEU A 86 -16.67 -3.10 7.26
C LEU A 86 -17.28 -2.79 5.88
N ASP A 87 -18.53 -2.33 5.84
CA ASP A 87 -19.19 -1.86 4.63
C ASP A 87 -18.60 -0.54 4.11
N MET A 88 -18.05 0.29 5.00
CA MET A 88 -17.41 1.55 4.66
C MET A 88 -15.92 1.37 4.38
N PHE A 89 -15.22 0.62 5.25
CA PHE A 89 -13.80 0.36 5.09
C PHE A 89 -13.43 -0.97 5.72
N ASP A 90 -12.96 -1.89 4.88
CA ASP A 90 -12.39 -3.15 5.30
C ASP A 90 -10.87 -3.15 5.02
N PRO A 91 -10.02 -3.04 6.05
CA PRO A 91 -8.57 -3.11 5.90
C PRO A 91 -8.08 -4.45 5.30
N HIS A 92 -8.89 -5.50 5.43
CA HIS A 92 -8.57 -6.88 5.05
C HIS A 92 -9.26 -7.31 3.74
N CYS A 93 -9.79 -6.36 2.97
CA CYS A 93 -10.51 -6.67 1.72
C CYS A 93 -9.62 -7.30 0.63
N TRP A 94 -8.30 -7.14 0.72
CA TRP A 94 -7.37 -7.64 -0.29
C TRP A 94 -7.02 -9.12 -0.04
N GLY A 95 -7.31 -9.97 -1.02
CA GLY A 95 -6.93 -11.38 -1.00
C GLY A 95 -5.48 -11.61 -1.44
N LYS A 96 -5.05 -12.87 -1.39
CA LYS A 96 -3.66 -13.28 -1.67
C LYS A 96 -3.20 -12.91 -3.09
N GLU A 97 -4.13 -12.97 -4.03
CA GLU A 97 -3.96 -12.60 -5.44
C GLU A 97 -3.65 -11.12 -5.67
N SER A 98 -3.93 -10.26 -4.69
CA SER A 98 -3.69 -8.83 -4.79
C SER A 98 -2.28 -8.42 -4.33
N TYR A 99 -1.55 -9.32 -3.65
CA TYR A 99 -0.19 -9.05 -3.21
C TYR A 99 0.83 -9.21 -4.33
N TYR A 100 1.91 -8.44 -4.22
CA TYR A 100 2.99 -8.38 -5.18
C TYR A 100 3.53 -9.77 -5.59
N ASP A 101 3.77 -10.65 -4.62
CA ASP A 101 4.37 -11.96 -4.86
C ASP A 101 3.49 -12.85 -5.76
N GLU A 102 2.18 -12.84 -5.54
CA GLU A 102 1.24 -13.66 -6.30
C GLU A 102 1.04 -13.12 -7.71
N ILE A 103 0.96 -11.79 -7.86
CA ILE A 103 0.92 -11.12 -9.15
C ILE A 103 2.18 -11.47 -9.97
N ALA A 104 3.36 -11.36 -9.36
CA ALA A 104 4.63 -11.69 -10.01
C ALA A 104 4.69 -13.17 -10.43
N ARG A 105 4.19 -14.08 -9.58
CA ARG A 105 4.11 -15.52 -9.87
C ARG A 105 3.25 -15.78 -11.11
N VAL A 106 2.04 -15.23 -11.15
CA VAL A 106 1.10 -15.39 -12.27
C VAL A 106 1.67 -14.80 -13.57
N GLN A 107 2.29 -13.62 -13.49
CA GLN A 107 2.92 -13.00 -14.66
C GLN A 107 4.07 -13.84 -15.23
N LYS A 108 4.92 -14.38 -14.36
CA LYS A 108 6.02 -15.26 -14.78
C LYS A 108 5.50 -16.54 -15.43
N GLU A 109 4.52 -17.19 -14.80
CA GLU A 109 3.90 -18.41 -15.32
C GLU A 109 3.29 -18.19 -16.72
N GLU A 110 2.60 -17.07 -16.92
CA GLU A 110 2.02 -16.72 -18.22
C GLU A 110 3.10 -16.39 -19.27
N MET A 111 4.19 -15.73 -18.89
CA MET A 111 5.32 -15.47 -19.78
C MET A 111 6.03 -16.76 -20.20
N ASP A 112 6.28 -17.66 -19.26
CA ASP A 112 6.90 -18.96 -19.51
C ASP A 112 6.01 -19.83 -20.41
N ARG A 113 4.69 -19.80 -20.20
CA ARG A 113 3.70 -20.48 -21.06
C ARG A 113 3.77 -19.97 -22.50
N ARG A 114 3.74 -18.64 -22.71
CA ARG A 114 3.85 -18.04 -24.05
C ARG A 114 5.17 -18.35 -24.72
N GLU A 115 6.27 -18.35 -23.96
CA GLU A 115 7.58 -18.67 -24.53
C GLU A 115 7.67 -20.14 -24.97
N LYS A 116 7.11 -21.06 -24.19
CA LYS A 116 7.02 -22.48 -24.55
C LYS A 116 6.18 -22.69 -25.81
N GLU A 117 5.01 -22.07 -25.89
CA GLU A 117 4.15 -22.13 -27.08
C GLU A 117 4.86 -21.56 -28.33
N ARG A 118 5.61 -20.46 -28.19
CA ARG A 118 6.40 -19.90 -29.30
C ARG A 118 7.52 -20.85 -29.73
N LYS A 119 8.22 -21.46 -28.76
CA LYS A 119 9.30 -22.44 -29.04
C LYS A 119 8.72 -23.68 -29.76
N ASP A 120 7.57 -24.16 -29.34
CA ASP A 120 6.92 -25.34 -29.93
C ASP A 120 6.39 -25.06 -31.34
N LYS A 121 5.74 -23.90 -31.57
CA LYS A 121 5.33 -23.46 -32.92
C LYS A 121 6.52 -23.36 -33.89
N THR A 122 7.62 -22.75 -33.43
CA THR A 122 8.82 -22.58 -34.27
C THR A 122 9.49 -23.93 -34.61
N LYS A 123 9.45 -24.93 -33.72
CA LYS A 123 9.99 -26.27 -34.00
C LYS A 123 9.21 -27.02 -35.09
N VAL A 124 7.89 -26.88 -35.11
CA VAL A 124 7.02 -27.55 -36.10
C VAL A 124 7.26 -27.00 -37.51
N ASP A 125 7.41 -25.67 -37.66
CA ASP A 125 7.68 -25.04 -38.96
C ASP A 125 9.05 -25.41 -39.55
N ILE A 126 10.07 -25.61 -38.70
CA ILE A 126 11.42 -25.99 -39.15
C ILE A 126 11.46 -27.42 -39.71
N ILE A 127 10.65 -28.34 -39.18
CA ILE A 127 10.65 -29.75 -39.61
C ILE A 127 9.82 -29.93 -40.90
N SER A 128 8.75 -29.16 -41.10
CA SER A 128 7.88 -29.30 -42.28
C SER A 128 8.49 -28.76 -43.59
N GLY A 129 9.52 -27.91 -43.51
CA GLY A 129 10.18 -27.28 -44.67
C GLY A 129 11.23 -28.12 -45.42
N THR A 130 11.41 -29.42 -45.13
CA THR A 130 12.53 -30.22 -45.68
C THR A 130 12.21 -31.12 -46.89
N LYS A 131 11.06 -30.97 -47.56
CA LYS A 131 10.86 -31.53 -48.92
C LYS A 131 11.13 -30.48 -50.00
N LYS A 132 12.36 -30.46 -50.54
CA LYS A 132 12.69 -29.81 -51.82
C LYS A 132 12.00 -30.55 -52.99
N PRO A 133 11.68 -29.82 -54.06
CA PRO A 133 12.31 -30.12 -55.35
C PRO A 133 13.16 -28.95 -55.85
N GLN A 134 14.16 -29.29 -56.66
CA GLN A 134 15.02 -28.39 -57.41
C GLN A 134 14.25 -27.62 -58.51
N GLU A 135 14.90 -26.53 -58.94
CA GLU A 135 14.92 -25.97 -60.31
C GLU A 135 14.07 -24.72 -60.58
N GLU A 136 14.79 -23.60 -60.74
CA GLU A 136 14.86 -22.72 -61.94
C GLU A 136 15.01 -21.23 -61.61
N GLU A 137 15.88 -20.63 -62.40
CA GLU A 137 16.33 -19.25 -62.46
C GLU A 137 15.16 -18.29 -62.75
N ALA A 138 14.89 -17.29 -61.91
CA ALA A 138 14.15 -16.11 -62.37
C ALA A 138 14.35 -14.86 -61.49
N LYS A 139 15.25 -13.99 -61.99
CA LYS A 139 15.02 -12.54 -62.13
C LYS A 139 14.85 -11.71 -60.85
N LYS A 140 15.99 -11.11 -60.46
CA LYS A 140 16.18 -9.68 -60.18
C LYS A 140 14.88 -8.87 -59.97
N ARG A 141 14.47 -8.67 -58.72
CA ARG A 141 13.65 -7.52 -58.34
C ARG A 141 14.53 -6.58 -57.53
N LYS A 142 14.99 -5.50 -58.18
CA LYS A 142 15.72 -4.40 -57.56
C LYS A 142 14.81 -3.77 -56.50
N SER A 143 15.27 -3.75 -55.25
CA SER A 143 14.61 -3.06 -54.15
C SER A 143 14.59 -1.56 -54.45
N ARG A 144 13.40 -0.96 -54.36
CA ARG A 144 13.11 0.47 -54.61
C ARG A 144 13.70 1.41 -53.55
N PHE A 145 14.59 0.92 -52.69
CA PHE A 145 15.16 1.66 -51.56
C PHE A 145 16.54 2.27 -51.86
N ASP A 146 17.14 1.98 -53.02
CA ASP A 146 18.51 2.40 -53.36
C ASP A 146 18.56 3.46 -54.48
N GLN A 147 17.75 4.51 -54.37
CA GLN A 147 17.91 5.71 -55.21
C GLN A 147 18.41 6.87 -54.36
N GLY A 148 19.71 7.13 -54.46
CA GLY A 148 20.39 8.21 -53.77
C GLY A 148 20.26 9.58 -54.44
N GLY A 149 20.29 10.62 -53.59
CA GLY A 149 20.82 11.96 -53.86
C GLY A 149 19.80 13.12 -53.87
N PRO A 150 20.21 14.40 -53.65
CA PRO A 150 21.28 14.92 -52.78
C PRO A 150 20.82 16.11 -51.87
N SER A 151 21.64 16.37 -50.85
CA SER A 151 21.92 17.62 -50.10
C SER A 151 20.96 18.83 -50.13
N THR A 152 20.61 19.35 -48.94
CA THR A 152 20.94 20.74 -48.52
C THR A 152 20.79 20.93 -47.01
N ASN A 153 21.87 21.39 -46.37
CA ASN A 153 21.85 22.09 -45.07
C ASN A 153 20.86 23.26 -45.09
N ILE A 154 20.34 23.67 -43.92
CA ILE A 154 20.22 25.08 -43.44
C ILE A 154 19.31 25.19 -42.19
N LEU A 155 19.93 25.64 -41.09
CA LEU A 155 19.47 26.56 -40.03
C LEU A 155 18.37 26.17 -38.99
N LYS A 156 18.79 26.27 -37.71
CA LYS A 156 17.94 26.49 -36.50
C LYS A 156 17.58 27.99 -36.39
N PRO A 157 16.51 28.39 -35.67
CA PRO A 157 16.63 28.76 -34.24
C PRO A 157 15.40 28.32 -33.37
N MET A 158 15.61 27.72 -32.19
CA MET A 158 15.61 28.32 -30.84
C MET A 158 14.25 28.81 -30.32
N VAL A 159 13.66 28.08 -29.36
CA VAL A 159 12.98 28.57 -28.14
C VAL A 159 12.75 27.39 -27.15
N ALA A 160 13.12 27.57 -25.88
CA ALA A 160 12.81 26.72 -24.71
C ALA A 160 11.98 27.57 -23.73
N PRO A 161 11.14 27.04 -22.80
CA PRO A 161 11.55 26.24 -21.62
C PRO A 161 10.43 25.26 -21.11
N PRO A 162 10.43 24.66 -19.88
CA PRO A 162 11.49 24.53 -18.87
C PRO A 162 11.89 23.07 -18.56
N THR A 163 13.16 22.90 -18.20
CA THR A 163 13.78 21.69 -17.68
C THR A 163 13.49 21.51 -16.18
N LEU A 164 12.86 20.39 -15.82
CA LEU A 164 13.00 19.77 -14.50
C LEU A 164 14.31 18.98 -14.50
N THR A 165 15.29 19.45 -13.75
CA THR A 165 16.57 18.78 -13.53
C THR A 165 16.40 17.68 -12.49
N SER A 166 16.31 16.41 -12.92
CA SER A 166 16.69 15.26 -12.09
C SER A 166 17.99 14.67 -12.64
N VAL A 167 19.03 14.73 -11.83
CA VAL A 167 20.33 14.06 -12.03
C VAL A 167 20.14 12.55 -12.26
N PRO A 168 20.85 11.92 -13.22
CA PRO A 168 20.76 10.48 -13.46
C PRO A 168 21.84 9.76 -12.66
N SER A 169 21.43 8.86 -11.75
CA SER A 169 22.30 7.82 -11.22
C SER A 169 21.51 6.52 -11.14
N GLY A 170 22.02 5.49 -11.83
CA GLY A 170 21.67 4.10 -11.56
C GLY A 170 20.46 3.52 -12.30
N THR A 171 20.74 2.82 -13.40
CA THR A 171 19.98 1.70 -13.97
C THR A 171 18.53 1.96 -14.42
N LYS A 172 18.37 2.22 -15.73
CA LYS A 172 17.11 2.01 -16.46
C LYS A 172 16.61 0.57 -16.25
N ALA A 173 15.50 0.41 -15.52
CA ALA A 173 14.57 -0.68 -15.78
C ALA A 173 13.77 -0.32 -17.04
N THR A 174 14.35 -0.58 -18.21
CA THR A 174 13.56 -0.71 -19.43
C THR A 174 12.76 -2.00 -19.30
N ILE A 175 11.44 -1.88 -19.23
CA ILE A 175 10.54 -3.02 -19.41
C ILE A 175 10.59 -3.36 -20.91
N ASP A 176 11.45 -4.31 -21.26
CA ASP A 176 11.61 -4.82 -22.64
C ASP A 176 10.36 -5.63 -23.02
N ALA A 177 9.33 -4.94 -23.52
CA ALA A 177 8.07 -5.56 -23.95
C ALA A 177 8.15 -6.34 -25.27
N PHE A 178 9.30 -6.35 -25.97
CA PHE A 178 9.48 -7.16 -27.18
C PHE A 178 10.93 -7.63 -27.27
N GLY A 179 11.12 -8.96 -27.36
CA GLY A 179 12.39 -9.66 -27.26
C GLY A 179 13.51 -9.08 -28.13
N GLY A 180 14.63 -8.75 -27.48
CA GLY A 180 15.87 -8.35 -28.13
C GLY A 180 16.57 -9.53 -28.82
N LEU A 181 16.87 -9.37 -30.11
CA LEU A 181 17.67 -10.29 -30.91
C LEU A 181 19.14 -10.30 -30.44
N LYS A 182 19.71 -11.50 -30.34
CA LYS A 182 21.14 -11.77 -30.10
C LYS A 182 22.01 -11.17 -31.21
N LYS A 183 23.06 -10.41 -30.83
CA LYS A 183 24.13 -9.98 -31.73
C LYS A 183 25.20 -11.07 -31.83
N THR A 184 25.51 -11.51 -33.05
CA THR A 184 26.74 -12.24 -33.40
C THR A 184 27.59 -11.36 -34.30
N LYS A 185 28.64 -10.75 -33.75
CA LYS A 185 30.07 -11.02 -33.99
C LYS A 185 30.89 -9.97 -33.25
#